data_AF-A0A9C7UKF1-F1
#
_entry.id   AF-A0A9C7UKF1-F1
#
_cell.length_a   1.000
_cell.length_b   1.000
_cell.length_c   1.000
_cell.angle_alpha   90.00
_cell.angle_beta   90.00
_cell.angle_gamma   90.00
#
_symmetry.space_group_name_H-M   'P 1'
#
loop_
_entity.id
_entity.type
_entity.pdbx_description
1 polymer ?
#
loop_
_entity_poly.entity_id
_entity_poly.type
_entity_poly.pdbx_seq_one_letter_code
_entity_poly.pdbx_strand_id
1 'polypeptide(L)'
;MSGMGEGFTKPLTTTRDFIEIFRRAISGEKTSMETETLRTRNFRLAIDPKADLPIWLAAINDRMLRLAGAIADGVFLTWCPPSEVQRKLEIVRSGAVAVGRDPSEIEVVLSFWGFEGGAEDVSLVRERCRRSVLAYAMVPTHRAAFIQAFPTLGEAAAAWEVGDREKALGFTGDDVLDSMCAVGPPGVVSDRVGKYLDAGVDLPIVFVVGPGHSGSEPALETMRSTAKALRLMPD
;
A
#
# COMPACT_ATOMS: atom_id res chain seq x y z
N MET A 1 12.00 9.94 20.72
CA MET A 1 13.06 9.26 19.96
C MET A 1 12.97 9.71 18.52
N SER A 2 13.87 10.60 18.08
CA SER A 2 14.09 10.86 16.67
C SER A 2 14.65 9.58 16.04
N GLY A 3 13.80 8.84 15.34
CA GLY A 3 14.17 7.61 14.64
C GLY A 3 15.31 7.87 13.67
N MET A 4 16.26 6.95 13.60
CA MET A 4 17.52 7.06 12.87
C MET A 4 17.30 7.44 11.39
N GLY A 5 17.67 8.68 11.03
CA GLY A 5 17.69 9.20 9.66
C GLY A 5 18.00 10.70 9.64
N GLU A 6 18.75 11.15 8.63
CA GLU A 6 18.81 12.58 8.30
C GLU A 6 17.41 13.09 7.90
N GLY A 7 17.17 14.39 8.02
CA GLY A 7 15.87 14.99 7.74
C GLY A 7 15.31 14.57 6.37
N PHE A 8 14.04 14.18 6.33
CA PHE A 8 13.32 13.70 5.15
C PHE A 8 13.01 14.86 4.17
N THR A 9 14.06 15.48 3.62
CA THR A 9 13.94 16.61 2.70
C THR A 9 13.80 16.12 1.26
N LYS A 10 12.93 16.77 0.47
CA LYS A 10 12.66 16.45 -0.95
C LYS A 10 12.32 14.95 -1.24
N PRO A 11 11.33 14.34 -0.55
CA PRO A 11 11.05 12.90 -0.67
C PRO A 11 10.84 12.40 -2.11
N LEU A 12 10.17 13.19 -2.95
CA LEU A 12 9.98 12.85 -4.37
C LEU A 12 11.29 12.78 -5.15
N THR A 13 12.20 13.74 -4.92
CA THR A 13 13.51 13.77 -5.57
C THR A 13 14.36 12.61 -5.06
N THR A 14 14.41 12.41 -3.74
CA THR A 14 15.19 11.32 -3.13
C THR A 14 14.72 9.95 -3.60
N THR A 15 13.42 9.72 -3.75
CA THR A 15 12.90 8.47 -4.32
C THR A 15 13.33 8.27 -5.77
N ARG A 16 13.29 9.34 -6.60
CA ARG A 16 13.75 9.27 -7.99
C ARG A 16 15.23 8.92 -8.06
N ASP A 17 16.04 9.69 -7.35
CA ASP A 17 17.49 9.53 -7.29
C ASP A 17 17.87 8.13 -6.81
N PHE A 18 17.15 7.61 -5.80
CA PHE A 18 17.36 6.28 -5.26
C PHE A 18 17.06 5.20 -6.31
N ILE A 19 15.91 5.26 -6.98
CA ILE A 19 15.53 4.25 -8.01
C ILE A 19 16.53 4.27 -9.17
N GLU A 20 17.00 5.45 -9.59
CA GLU A 20 18.00 5.58 -10.65
C GLU A 20 19.33 4.89 -10.26
N ILE A 21 19.85 5.22 -9.08
CA ILE A 21 21.06 4.58 -8.55
C ILE A 21 20.86 3.09 -8.34
N PHE A 22 19.70 2.68 -7.81
CA PHE A 22 19.40 1.29 -7.49
C PHE A 22 19.32 0.43 -8.76
N ARG A 23 18.66 0.90 -9.82
CA ARG A 23 18.64 0.22 -11.13
C ARG A 23 20.05 -0.03 -11.65
N ARG A 24 20.94 0.96 -11.52
CA ARG A 24 22.33 0.80 -11.96
C ARG A 24 23.12 -0.16 -11.07
N ALA A 25 22.90 -0.12 -9.75
CA ALA A 25 23.50 -1.07 -8.82
C ALA A 25 23.11 -2.53 -9.11
N ILE A 26 21.83 -2.80 -9.40
CA ILE A 26 21.32 -4.15 -9.71
C ILE A 26 21.57 -4.58 -11.16
N SER A 27 22.19 -3.74 -12.01
CA SER A 27 22.69 -4.17 -13.32
C SER A 27 23.99 -4.97 -13.22
N GLY A 28 24.63 -4.97 -12.04
CA GLY A 28 25.95 -5.59 -11.81
C GLY A 28 27.13 -4.70 -12.22
N GLU A 29 26.88 -3.56 -12.88
CA GLU A 29 27.89 -2.56 -13.23
C GLU A 29 28.45 -1.84 -12.00
N LYS A 30 29.72 -1.43 -12.10
CA LYS A 30 30.31 -0.52 -11.13
C LYS A 30 29.71 0.88 -11.31
N THR A 31 29.10 1.41 -10.27
CA THR A 31 28.31 2.65 -10.25
C THR A 31 29.05 3.76 -9.50
N SER A 32 29.22 4.90 -10.16
CA SER A 32 29.56 6.19 -9.55
C SER A 32 28.58 7.22 -10.10
N MET A 33 27.77 7.82 -9.25
CA MET A 33 26.71 8.75 -9.64
C MET A 33 26.57 9.85 -8.60
N GLU A 34 26.23 11.04 -9.06
CA GLU A 34 25.85 12.16 -8.21
C GLU A 34 24.52 12.67 -8.74
N THR A 35 23.52 12.66 -7.87
CA THR A 35 22.15 13.12 -8.13
C THR A 35 21.88 14.34 -7.25
N GLU A 36 20.67 14.89 -7.29
CA GLU A 36 20.34 16.07 -6.48
C GLU A 36 20.42 15.79 -4.97
N THR A 37 20.09 14.57 -4.54
CA THR A 37 19.98 14.21 -3.12
C THR A 37 20.90 13.07 -2.69
N LEU A 38 21.39 12.26 -3.62
CA LEU A 38 22.17 11.05 -3.33
C LEU A 38 23.45 10.98 -4.17
N ARG A 39 24.45 10.26 -3.65
CA ARG A 39 25.69 9.97 -4.38
C ARG A 39 26.20 8.56 -4.11
N THR A 40 26.81 7.96 -5.12
CA THR A 40 27.57 6.72 -5.02
C THR A 40 28.97 6.91 -5.61
N ARG A 41 29.97 6.21 -5.06
CA ARG A 41 31.35 6.28 -5.55
C ARG A 41 31.94 4.89 -5.60
N ASN A 42 32.27 4.44 -6.81
CA ASN A 42 32.92 3.16 -7.06
C ASN A 42 32.17 1.95 -6.46
N PHE A 43 30.85 2.05 -6.33
CA PHE A 43 30.04 0.99 -5.74
C PHE A 43 29.82 -0.14 -6.76
N ARG A 44 29.85 -1.39 -6.31
CA ARG A 44 29.38 -2.54 -7.10
C ARG A 44 28.66 -3.48 -6.16
N LEU A 45 27.48 -3.95 -6.57
CA LEU A 45 26.73 -4.91 -5.77
C LEU A 45 27.55 -6.21 -5.63
N ALA A 46 27.68 -6.71 -4.40
CA ALA A 46 28.51 -7.87 -4.10
C ALA A 46 27.85 -9.21 -4.46
N ILE A 47 26.52 -9.21 -4.59
CA ILE A 47 25.75 -10.36 -5.06
C ILE A 47 25.51 -10.22 -6.56
N ASP A 48 25.42 -11.35 -7.26
CA ASP A 48 25.01 -11.38 -8.66
C ASP A 48 23.49 -11.14 -8.72
N PRO A 49 23.04 -9.98 -9.25
CA PRO A 49 21.62 -9.71 -9.36
C PRO A 49 21.01 -10.66 -10.40
N LYS A 50 19.82 -11.21 -10.12
CA LYS A 50 19.04 -11.85 -11.17
C LYS A 50 18.76 -10.81 -12.26
N ALA A 51 18.86 -11.21 -13.53
CA ALA A 51 18.43 -10.35 -14.64
C ALA A 51 16.97 -9.92 -14.44
N ASP A 52 16.68 -8.66 -14.74
CA ASP A 52 15.34 -8.07 -14.83
C ASP A 52 14.48 -8.11 -13.55
N LEU A 53 15.01 -7.62 -12.42
CA LEU A 53 14.22 -7.42 -11.20
C LEU A 53 13.29 -6.19 -11.34
N PRO A 54 11.95 -6.37 -11.31
CA PRO A 54 11.02 -5.24 -11.36
C PRO A 54 11.08 -4.41 -10.08
N ILE A 55 10.95 -3.10 -10.22
CA ILE A 55 10.88 -2.15 -9.12
C ILE A 55 9.45 -1.61 -9.04
N TRP A 56 8.75 -1.98 -7.98
CA TRP A 56 7.44 -1.42 -7.65
C TRP A 56 7.58 -0.27 -6.65
N LEU A 57 7.00 0.90 -6.98
CA LEU A 57 7.03 2.06 -6.10
C LEU A 57 5.72 2.17 -5.30
N ALA A 58 5.83 2.12 -3.98
CA ALA A 58 4.72 2.41 -3.08
C ALA A 58 4.31 3.88 -3.16
N ALA A 59 3.03 4.14 -3.44
CA ALA A 59 2.54 5.49 -3.67
C ALA A 59 1.12 5.69 -3.14
N ILE A 60 0.91 6.80 -2.43
CA ILE A 60 -0.40 7.19 -1.88
C ILE A 60 -0.91 8.47 -2.51
N ASN A 61 -0.09 9.53 -2.48
CA ASN A 61 -0.46 10.85 -2.99
C ASN A 61 -0.19 11.00 -4.49
N ASP A 62 -0.94 11.88 -5.14
CA ASP A 62 -0.91 12.12 -6.58
C ASP A 62 0.48 12.42 -7.15
N ARG A 63 1.35 13.11 -6.41
CA ARG A 63 2.73 13.39 -6.87
C ARG A 63 3.58 12.13 -6.92
N MET A 64 3.43 11.24 -5.92
CA MET A 64 4.18 9.98 -5.87
C MET A 64 3.59 8.95 -6.86
N LEU A 65 2.27 8.96 -7.06
CA LEU A 65 1.60 8.15 -8.08
C LEU A 65 2.08 8.51 -9.49
N ARG A 66 2.15 9.81 -9.82
CA ARG A 66 2.76 10.27 -11.07
C ARG A 66 4.22 9.87 -11.20
N LEU A 67 5.00 9.96 -10.12
CA LEU A 67 6.39 9.52 -10.13
C LEU A 67 6.50 8.01 -10.41
N ALA A 68 5.66 7.19 -9.76
CA ALA A 68 5.64 5.74 -9.96
C ALA A 68 5.44 5.39 -11.44
N GLY A 69 4.43 5.97 -12.11
CA GLY A 69 4.24 5.72 -13.53
C GLY A 69 5.38 6.24 -14.41
N ALA A 70 6.07 7.30 -14.00
CA ALA A 70 7.21 7.82 -14.76
C ALA A 70 8.45 6.90 -14.70
N ILE A 71 8.77 6.30 -13.54
CA ILE A 71 10.10 5.67 -13.33
C ILE A 71 10.09 4.20 -12.86
N ALA A 72 8.95 3.70 -12.35
CA ALA A 72 8.84 2.35 -11.78
C ALA A 72 8.28 1.37 -12.81
N ASP A 73 8.47 0.07 -12.56
CA ASP A 73 7.90 -1.03 -13.35
C ASP A 73 6.48 -1.36 -12.88
N GLY A 74 6.13 -0.94 -11.66
CA GLY A 74 4.79 -1.05 -11.12
C GLY A 74 4.52 -0.05 -10.00
N VAL A 75 3.24 0.11 -9.67
CA VAL A 75 2.78 0.87 -8.52
C VAL A 75 2.32 -0.08 -7.42
N PHE A 76 2.73 0.17 -6.18
CA PHE A 76 2.25 -0.56 -5.02
C PHE A 76 1.27 0.33 -4.23
N LEU A 77 0.00 -0.01 -4.27
CA LEU A 77 -1.06 0.68 -3.54
C LEU A 77 -1.29 -0.01 -2.19
N THR A 78 -1.56 0.80 -1.17
CA THR A 78 -1.97 0.31 0.15
C THR A 78 -3.01 1.24 0.73
N TRP A 79 -3.88 0.73 1.61
CA TRP A 79 -5.02 1.48 2.17
C TRP A 79 -5.82 2.21 1.08
N CYS A 80 -6.02 1.55 -0.05
CA CYS A 80 -6.76 2.08 -1.18
C CYS A 80 -8.10 1.35 -1.27
N PRO A 81 -9.23 2.02 -1.05
CA PRO A 81 -10.53 1.40 -1.26
C PRO A 81 -10.71 1.10 -2.76
N PRO A 82 -11.47 0.05 -3.14
CA PRO A 82 -11.69 -0.31 -4.54
C PRO A 82 -12.21 0.85 -5.39
N SER A 83 -13.05 1.72 -4.82
CA SER A 83 -13.61 2.91 -5.48
C SER A 83 -12.55 3.94 -5.90
N GLU A 84 -11.39 3.98 -5.25
CA GLU A 84 -10.31 4.94 -5.54
C GLU A 84 -9.28 4.39 -6.54
N VAL A 85 -9.32 3.09 -6.84
CA VAL A 85 -8.30 2.44 -7.69
C VAL A 85 -8.23 3.10 -9.05
N GLN A 86 -9.36 3.21 -9.77
CA GLN A 86 -9.39 3.76 -11.13
C GLN A 86 -8.79 5.18 -11.19
N ARG A 87 -9.21 6.07 -10.29
CA ARG A 87 -8.66 7.43 -10.19
C ARG A 87 -7.15 7.44 -9.96
N LYS A 88 -6.65 6.58 -9.07
CA LYS A 88 -5.20 6.47 -8.82
C LYS A 88 -4.45 5.92 -10.03
N LEU A 89 -5.02 4.95 -10.74
CA LEU A 89 -4.44 4.40 -11.96
C LEU A 89 -4.35 5.44 -13.08
N GLU A 90 -5.35 6.30 -13.25
CA GLU A 90 -5.27 7.42 -14.20
C GLU A 90 -4.07 8.34 -13.90
N ILE A 91 -3.86 8.66 -12.62
CA ILE A 91 -2.74 9.49 -12.18
C ILE A 91 -1.40 8.79 -12.46
N VAL A 92 -1.29 7.49 -12.15
CA VAL A 92 -0.09 6.69 -12.42
C VAL A 92 0.20 6.68 -13.93
N ARG A 93 -0.79 6.31 -14.75
CA ARG A 93 -0.66 6.26 -16.21
C ARG A 93 -0.29 7.61 -16.82
N SER A 94 -0.83 8.70 -16.28
CA SER A 94 -0.46 10.07 -16.72
C SER A 94 1.04 10.36 -16.51
N GLY A 95 1.64 9.80 -15.46
CA GLY A 95 3.08 9.90 -15.20
C GLY A 95 3.93 9.19 -16.26
N ALA A 96 3.49 8.02 -16.71
CA ALA A 96 4.14 7.26 -17.78
C ALA A 96 4.09 8.02 -19.12
N VAL A 97 2.89 8.48 -19.49
CA VAL A 97 2.65 9.23 -20.73
C VAL A 97 3.50 10.51 -20.76
N ALA A 98 3.62 11.22 -19.63
CA ALA A 98 4.40 12.45 -19.54
C ALA A 98 5.89 12.28 -19.87
N VAL A 99 6.43 11.05 -19.80
CA VAL A 99 7.82 10.72 -20.13
C VAL A 99 7.95 9.80 -21.35
N GLY A 100 6.85 9.60 -22.10
CA GLY A 100 6.85 8.80 -23.33
C GLY A 100 6.91 7.29 -23.12
N ARG A 101 6.56 6.78 -21.92
CA ARG A 101 6.44 5.34 -21.64
C ARG A 101 5.03 4.84 -21.95
N ASP A 102 4.91 3.56 -22.29
CA ASP A 102 3.60 2.92 -22.43
C ASP A 102 2.94 2.75 -21.04
N PRO A 103 1.79 3.39 -20.77
CA PRO A 103 1.10 3.26 -19.50
C PRO A 103 0.57 1.85 -19.20
N SER A 104 0.49 0.95 -20.19
CA SER A 104 0.06 -0.44 -20.01
C SER A 104 1.16 -1.36 -19.48
N GLU A 105 2.43 -0.94 -19.53
CA GLU A 105 3.57 -1.68 -18.97
C GLU A 105 3.67 -1.59 -17.43
N ILE A 106 2.85 -0.74 -16.80
CA ILE A 106 2.90 -0.53 -15.35
C ILE A 106 2.05 -1.57 -14.65
N GLU A 107 2.70 -2.48 -13.93
CA GLU A 107 2.02 -3.46 -13.09
C GLU A 107 1.36 -2.79 -11.87
N VAL A 108 0.12 -3.16 -11.59
CA VAL A 108 -0.68 -2.65 -10.48
C VAL A 108 -0.73 -3.68 -9.37
N VAL A 109 0.00 -3.41 -8.30
CA VAL A 109 0.02 -4.22 -7.09
C VAL A 109 -0.73 -3.49 -5.98
N LEU A 110 -1.57 -4.19 -5.23
CA LEU A 110 -2.29 -3.58 -4.12
C LEU A 110 -2.34 -4.53 -2.92
N SER A 111 -2.07 -4.03 -1.72
CA SER A 111 -2.32 -4.77 -0.49
C SER A 111 -3.53 -4.25 0.29
N PHE A 112 -4.28 -5.17 0.88
CA PHE A 112 -5.38 -4.88 1.81
C PHE A 112 -5.39 -5.86 2.97
N TRP A 113 -6.00 -5.47 4.09
CA TRP A 113 -6.09 -6.34 5.27
C TRP A 113 -7.31 -7.25 5.17
N GLY A 114 -7.10 -8.55 5.37
CA GLY A 114 -8.12 -9.59 5.24
C GLY A 114 -8.24 -10.48 6.48
N PHE A 115 -9.45 -10.81 6.88
CA PHE A 115 -9.74 -11.79 7.93
C PHE A 115 -11.15 -12.38 7.78
N GLU A 116 -11.26 -13.68 7.97
CA GLU A 116 -12.52 -14.42 8.03
C GLU A 116 -12.64 -15.14 9.37
N GLY A 117 -13.81 -15.10 9.99
CA GLY A 117 -14.02 -15.79 11.26
C GLY A 117 -15.42 -15.65 11.84
N GLY A 118 -15.57 -16.15 13.07
CA GLY A 118 -16.79 -16.00 13.86
C GLY A 118 -16.97 -14.57 14.39
N ALA A 119 -18.18 -14.23 14.82
CA ALA A 119 -18.55 -12.87 15.22
C ALA A 119 -17.65 -12.25 16.31
N GLU A 120 -17.21 -13.06 17.28
CA GLU A 120 -16.31 -12.62 18.35
C GLU A 120 -14.95 -12.18 17.80
N ASP A 121 -14.28 -13.05 17.03
CA ASP A 121 -12.98 -12.75 16.43
C ASP A 121 -13.07 -11.62 15.40
N VAL A 122 -14.13 -11.60 14.60
CA VAL A 122 -14.40 -10.53 13.64
C VAL A 122 -14.49 -9.19 14.38
N SER A 123 -15.20 -9.11 15.50
CA SER A 123 -15.29 -7.88 16.30
C SER A 123 -13.91 -7.40 16.78
N LEU A 124 -13.10 -8.31 17.33
CA LEU A 124 -11.74 -7.99 17.79
C LEU A 124 -10.83 -7.51 16.66
N VAL A 125 -10.87 -8.18 15.51
CA VAL A 125 -10.07 -7.80 14.34
C VAL A 125 -10.53 -6.48 13.75
N ARG A 126 -11.85 -6.24 13.67
CA ARG A 126 -12.42 -4.97 13.18
C ARG A 126 -11.92 -3.79 14.01
N GLU A 127 -11.93 -3.92 15.34
CA GLU A 127 -11.47 -2.86 16.23
C GLU A 127 -9.96 -2.58 16.08
N ARG A 128 -9.15 -3.63 15.93
CA ARG A 128 -7.73 -3.49 15.62
C ARG A 128 -7.51 -2.78 14.27
N CYS A 129 -8.25 -3.20 13.24
CA CYS A 129 -8.16 -2.60 11.91
C CYS A 129 -8.55 -1.12 11.95
N ARG A 130 -9.63 -0.76 12.66
CA ARG A 130 -10.09 0.63 12.82
C ARG A 130 -8.98 1.52 13.39
N ARG A 131 -8.32 1.06 14.44
CA ARG A 131 -7.18 1.76 15.06
C ARG A 131 -6.00 1.89 14.09
N SER A 132 -5.71 0.86 13.30
CA SER A 132 -4.63 0.89 12.30
C SER A 132 -4.93 1.83 11.14
N VAL A 133 -6.16 1.82 10.60
CA VAL A 133 -6.63 2.75 9.56
C VAL A 133 -6.49 4.18 10.05
N LEU A 134 -7.01 4.50 11.25
CA LEU A 134 -6.90 5.84 11.82
C LEU A 134 -5.44 6.25 11.98
N ALA A 135 -4.61 5.42 12.63
CA ALA A 135 -3.21 5.76 12.86
C ALA A 135 -2.46 6.04 11.56
N TYR A 136 -2.73 5.27 10.50
CA TYR A 136 -2.10 5.46 9.20
C TYR A 136 -2.63 6.71 8.47
N ALA A 137 -3.93 6.98 8.56
CA ALA A 137 -4.57 8.17 8.01
C ALA A 137 -4.05 9.46 8.66
N MET A 138 -3.69 9.42 9.95
CA MET A 138 -3.28 10.61 10.70
C MET A 138 -1.82 11.01 10.47
N VAL A 139 -1.02 10.14 9.83
CA VAL A 139 0.33 10.49 9.37
C VAL A 139 0.24 11.69 8.42
N PRO A 140 0.96 12.80 8.67
CA PRO A 140 0.79 14.05 7.91
C PRO A 140 0.92 13.88 6.39
N THR A 141 1.80 12.98 5.94
CA THR A 141 1.99 12.69 4.52
C THR A 141 0.85 11.92 3.89
N HIS A 142 0.00 11.21 4.63
CA HIS A 142 -1.10 10.40 4.06
C HIS A 142 -2.46 11.09 4.21
N ARG A 143 -2.60 11.94 5.23
CA ARG A 143 -3.87 12.53 5.67
C ARG A 143 -4.73 13.10 4.55
N ALA A 144 -4.13 13.88 3.65
CA ALA A 144 -4.89 14.51 2.56
C ALA A 144 -5.56 13.47 1.64
N ALA A 145 -4.86 12.38 1.29
CA ALA A 145 -5.42 11.33 0.45
C ALA A 145 -6.55 10.56 1.15
N PHE A 146 -6.43 10.35 2.47
CA PHE A 146 -7.48 9.70 3.26
C PHE A 146 -8.72 10.58 3.40
N ILE A 147 -8.56 11.89 3.65
CA ILE A 147 -9.68 12.83 3.73
C ILE A 147 -10.37 12.96 2.36
N GLN A 148 -9.62 12.92 1.26
CA GLN A 148 -10.19 12.93 -0.09
C GLN A 148 -11.10 11.73 -0.33
N ALA A 149 -10.70 10.53 0.13
CA ALA A 149 -11.51 9.33 0.01
C ALA A 149 -12.65 9.28 1.04
N PHE A 150 -12.44 9.81 2.24
CA PHE A 150 -13.38 9.79 3.36
C PHE A 150 -13.39 11.15 4.08
N PRO A 151 -14.30 12.07 3.68
CA PRO A 151 -14.35 13.42 4.25
C PRO A 151 -14.54 13.45 5.78
N THR A 152 -15.18 12.44 6.36
CA THR A 152 -15.36 12.25 7.82
C THR A 152 -14.03 12.21 8.58
N LEU A 153 -12.95 11.78 7.93
CA LEU A 153 -11.61 11.76 8.53
C LEU A 153 -11.01 13.16 8.75
N GLY A 154 -11.62 14.21 8.20
CA GLY A 154 -11.27 15.60 8.52
C GLY A 154 -11.56 15.94 9.98
N GLU A 155 -12.70 15.49 10.49
CA GLU A 155 -13.07 15.65 11.90
C GLU A 155 -12.22 14.76 12.81
N ALA A 156 -11.88 13.55 12.33
CA ALA A 156 -10.91 12.67 12.99
C ALA A 156 -9.56 13.36 13.17
N ALA A 157 -9.07 14.06 12.14
CA ALA A 157 -7.82 14.81 12.19
C ALA A 157 -7.87 15.96 13.20
N ALA A 158 -8.97 16.71 13.26
CA ALA A 158 -9.13 17.78 14.24
C ALA A 158 -9.08 17.25 15.69
N ALA A 159 -9.78 16.14 15.97
CA ALA A 159 -9.73 15.47 17.28
C ALA A 159 -8.33 14.92 17.59
N TRP A 160 -7.66 14.35 16.58
CA TRP A 160 -6.31 13.80 16.72
C TRP A 160 -5.27 14.87 17.10
N GLU A 161 -5.34 16.07 16.54
CA GLU A 161 -4.39 17.16 16.83
C GLU A 161 -4.48 17.64 18.28
N VAL A 162 -5.68 17.67 18.87
CA VAL A 162 -5.87 18.06 20.28
C VAL A 162 -5.68 16.89 21.25
N GLY A 163 -5.26 15.71 20.77
CA GLY A 163 -4.96 14.54 21.58
C GLY A 163 -6.18 13.67 21.94
N ASP A 164 -7.37 13.97 21.42
CA ASP A 164 -8.60 13.22 21.67
C ASP A 164 -8.69 11.99 20.75
N ARG A 165 -8.00 10.92 21.17
CA ARG A 165 -7.88 9.67 20.39
C ARG A 165 -9.20 8.91 20.28
N GLU A 166 -10.02 8.93 21.32
CA GLU A 166 -11.31 8.23 21.36
C GLU A 166 -12.28 8.89 20.36
N LYS A 167 -12.39 10.22 20.40
CA LYS A 167 -13.22 10.96 19.45
C LYS A 167 -12.72 10.79 18.02
N ALA A 168 -11.40 10.83 17.80
CA ALA A 168 -10.82 10.59 16.47
C ALA A 168 -11.19 9.20 15.92
N LEU A 169 -11.18 8.17 16.78
CA LEU A 169 -11.58 6.81 16.42
C LEU A 169 -13.06 6.70 16.09
N GLY A 170 -13.92 7.44 16.78
CA GLY A 170 -15.36 7.51 16.51
C GLY A 170 -15.71 7.94 15.09
N PHE A 171 -14.84 8.69 14.42
CA PHE A 171 -15.00 9.09 13.00
C PHE A 171 -14.52 8.03 11.99
N THR A 172 -13.92 6.94 12.46
CA THR A 172 -13.55 5.79 11.61
C THR A 172 -14.67 4.76 11.67
N GLY A 173 -15.81 5.09 11.07
CA GLY A 173 -17.02 4.27 11.07
C GLY A 173 -16.87 2.94 10.32
N ASP A 174 -17.94 2.14 10.32
CA ASP A 174 -17.99 0.89 9.55
C ASP A 174 -17.86 1.14 8.03
N ASP A 175 -18.32 2.28 7.53
CA ASP A 175 -18.15 2.70 6.13
C ASP A 175 -16.66 2.82 5.73
N VAL A 176 -15.85 3.47 6.58
CA VAL A 176 -14.41 3.62 6.36
C VAL A 176 -13.72 2.26 6.49
N LEU A 177 -14.06 1.51 7.54
CA LEU A 177 -13.44 0.22 7.81
C LEU A 177 -13.75 -0.80 6.71
N ASP A 178 -15.01 -0.93 6.33
CA ASP A 178 -15.47 -1.85 5.29
C ASP A 178 -14.95 -1.43 3.92
N SER A 179 -14.61 -0.16 3.69
CA SER A 179 -13.98 0.26 2.44
C SER A 179 -12.49 -0.09 2.40
N MET A 180 -11.80 -0.08 3.55
CA MET A 180 -10.35 -0.30 3.63
C MET A 180 -9.93 -1.75 3.87
N CYS A 181 -10.74 -2.53 4.57
CA CYS A 181 -10.43 -3.89 4.99
C CYS A 181 -11.53 -4.88 4.55
N ALA A 182 -11.18 -6.15 4.48
CA ALA A 182 -12.12 -7.26 4.29
C ALA A 182 -12.13 -8.12 5.56
N VAL A 183 -12.98 -7.77 6.52
CA VAL A 183 -13.05 -8.44 7.82
C VAL A 183 -14.49 -8.83 8.11
N GLY A 184 -14.78 -10.13 8.15
CA GLY A 184 -16.16 -10.59 8.27
C GLY A 184 -16.31 -12.12 8.21
N PRO A 185 -17.50 -12.63 7.85
CA PRO A 185 -17.72 -14.05 7.65
C PRO A 185 -16.94 -14.60 6.44
N PRO A 186 -16.87 -15.93 6.27
CA PRO A 186 -16.21 -16.56 5.12
C PRO A 186 -16.72 -16.03 3.76
N GLY A 187 -15.81 -15.75 2.83
CA GLY A 187 -16.07 -15.23 1.49
C GLY A 187 -15.78 -13.74 1.31
N VAL A 188 -15.76 -12.95 2.39
CA VAL A 188 -15.53 -11.49 2.28
C VAL A 188 -14.15 -11.14 1.72
N VAL A 189 -13.13 -11.98 1.96
CA VAL A 189 -11.77 -11.74 1.45
C VAL A 189 -11.69 -12.08 -0.04
N SER A 190 -12.27 -13.20 -0.49
CA SER A 190 -12.31 -13.54 -1.92
C SER A 190 -13.13 -12.53 -2.73
N ASP A 191 -14.25 -12.05 -2.18
CA ASP A 191 -15.06 -11.00 -2.81
C ASP A 191 -14.25 -9.70 -2.95
N ARG A 192 -13.42 -9.38 -1.95
CA ARG A 192 -12.53 -8.22 -2.02
C ARG A 192 -11.46 -8.37 -3.10
N VAL A 193 -10.86 -9.55 -3.23
CA VAL A 193 -9.91 -9.84 -4.30
C VAL A 193 -10.57 -9.59 -5.66
N GLY A 194 -11.77 -10.12 -5.89
CA GLY A 194 -12.54 -9.90 -7.13
C GLY A 194 -12.76 -8.42 -7.44
N LYS A 195 -13.21 -7.63 -6.44
CA LYS A 195 -13.40 -6.18 -6.59
C LYS A 195 -12.13 -5.43 -7.00
N TYR A 196 -10.96 -5.86 -6.53
CA TYR A 196 -9.69 -5.24 -6.92
C TYR A 196 -9.28 -5.64 -8.35
N LEU A 197 -9.45 -6.91 -8.73
CA LEU A 197 -9.21 -7.36 -10.10
C LEU A 197 -10.09 -6.59 -11.09
N ASP A 198 -11.39 -6.48 -10.80
CA ASP A 198 -12.35 -5.74 -11.63
C ASP A 198 -12.01 -4.23 -11.74
N ALA A 199 -11.39 -3.67 -10.69
CA ALA A 199 -10.95 -2.28 -10.67
C ALA A 199 -9.63 -2.03 -11.42
N GLY A 200 -8.97 -3.07 -11.92
CA GLY A 200 -7.72 -3.00 -12.69
C GLY A 200 -6.45 -3.19 -11.86
N VAL A 201 -6.53 -3.88 -10.72
CA VAL A 201 -5.34 -4.37 -9.99
C VAL A 201 -4.90 -5.70 -10.60
N ASP A 202 -3.63 -5.82 -10.96
CA ASP A 202 -3.05 -7.06 -11.50
C ASP A 202 -2.74 -8.08 -10.40
N LEU A 203 -2.23 -7.60 -9.26
CA LEU A 203 -1.84 -8.43 -8.13
C LEU A 203 -2.42 -7.92 -6.79
N PRO A 204 -3.61 -8.41 -6.39
CA PRO A 204 -4.14 -8.18 -5.04
C PRO A 204 -3.41 -9.06 -4.00
N ILE A 205 -2.77 -8.43 -3.02
CA ILE A 205 -2.06 -9.06 -1.91
C ILE A 205 -2.92 -8.98 -0.66
N VAL A 206 -3.32 -10.15 -0.14
CA VAL A 206 -4.05 -10.24 1.13
C VAL A 206 -3.06 -10.21 2.29
N PHE A 207 -3.03 -9.11 3.04
CA PHE A 207 -2.35 -9.07 4.32
C PHE A 207 -3.27 -9.67 5.38
N VAL A 208 -3.09 -10.97 5.63
CA VAL A 208 -3.97 -11.71 6.54
C VAL A 208 -3.66 -11.33 7.99
N VAL A 209 -4.67 -10.82 8.67
CA VAL A 209 -4.59 -10.46 10.08
C VAL A 209 -5.28 -11.53 10.94
N GLY A 210 -5.19 -11.40 12.26
CA GLY A 210 -5.85 -12.31 13.19
C GLY A 210 -6.17 -11.62 14.52
N PRO A 211 -6.99 -12.26 15.37
CA PRO A 211 -7.50 -11.67 16.60
C PRO A 211 -6.42 -11.54 17.68
N GLY A 212 -5.25 -12.18 17.50
CA GLY A 212 -4.06 -12.01 18.34
C GLY A 212 -4.04 -12.85 19.63
N HIS A 213 -5.16 -13.50 20.00
CA HIS A 213 -5.25 -14.34 21.18
C HIS A 213 -5.02 -15.85 20.91
N SER A 214 -5.14 -16.30 19.66
CA SER A 214 -5.17 -17.71 19.26
C SER A 214 -4.00 -18.12 18.35
N GLY A 215 -2.87 -17.39 18.42
CA GLY A 215 -1.71 -17.65 17.56
C GLY A 215 -2.01 -17.39 16.08
N SER A 216 -1.45 -18.21 15.19
CA SER A 216 -1.56 -18.04 13.74
C SER A 216 -2.74 -18.78 13.10
N GLU A 217 -3.43 -19.66 13.83
CA GLU A 217 -4.42 -20.57 13.22
C GLU A 217 -5.58 -19.84 12.53
N PRO A 218 -6.21 -18.80 13.11
CA PRO A 218 -7.29 -18.10 12.42
C PRO A 218 -6.86 -17.41 11.12
N ALA A 219 -5.60 -16.95 11.07
CA ALA A 219 -5.03 -16.39 9.86
C ALA A 219 -4.83 -17.50 8.80
N LEU A 220 -4.35 -18.68 9.20
CA LEU A 220 -4.24 -19.83 8.29
C LEU A 220 -5.60 -20.31 7.79
N GLU A 221 -6.63 -20.31 8.63
CA GLU A 221 -8.01 -20.63 8.24
C GLU A 221 -8.54 -19.63 7.21
N THR A 222 -8.31 -18.33 7.41
CA THR A 222 -8.62 -17.27 6.43
C THR A 222 -7.93 -17.57 5.09
N MET A 223 -6.65 -17.92 5.10
CA MET A 223 -5.89 -18.27 3.88
C MET A 223 -6.49 -19.47 3.16
N ARG A 224 -6.80 -20.56 3.89
CA ARG A 224 -7.39 -21.79 3.31
C ARG A 224 -8.78 -21.52 2.74
N SER A 225 -9.62 -20.79 3.47
CA SER A 225 -10.97 -20.40 3.03
C SER A 225 -10.91 -19.57 1.75
N THR A 226 -10.06 -18.54 1.73
CA THR A 226 -9.85 -17.68 0.55
C THR A 226 -9.32 -18.48 -0.64
N ALA A 227 -8.31 -19.32 -0.44
CA ALA A 227 -7.72 -20.15 -1.50
C ALA A 227 -8.74 -21.12 -2.09
N LYS A 228 -9.61 -21.71 -1.26
CA LYS A 228 -10.72 -22.57 -1.71
C LYS A 228 -11.74 -21.78 -2.52
N ALA A 229 -12.16 -20.60 -2.05
CA ALA A 229 -13.13 -19.75 -2.74
C ALA A 229 -12.61 -19.29 -4.12
N LEU A 230 -11.32 -18.99 -4.21
CA LEU A 230 -10.64 -18.60 -5.45
C LEU A 230 -10.18 -19.78 -6.33
N ARG A 231 -10.45 -21.04 -5.92
CA ARG A 231 -10.03 -22.27 -6.62
C ARG A 231 -8.51 -22.34 -6.89
N LEU A 232 -7.73 -21.89 -5.91
CA LEU A 232 -6.26 -21.90 -5.97
C LEU A 232 -5.65 -23.19 -5.41
N MET A 233 -6.44 -24.02 -4.74
CA MET A 233 -6.01 -25.34 -4.28
C MET A 233 -6.41 -26.40 -5.30
N PRO A 234 -5.55 -27.40 -5.58
CA PRO A 234 -5.96 -28.57 -6.35
C PRO A 234 -7.09 -29.31 -5.63
N ASP A 235 -7.99 -29.90 -6.42
CA ASP A 235 -9.10 -30.75 -5.95
C ASP A 235 -8.61 -31.98 -5.17
#